data_AF-A0A926PI42-F1
#
_entry.id   AF-A0A926PI42-F1
#
_cell.length_a   1.000
_cell.length_b   1.000
_cell.length_c   1.000
_cell.angle_alpha   90.00
_cell.angle_beta   90.00
_cell.angle_gamma   90.00
#
_symmetry.space_group_name_H-M   'P 1'
#
loop_
_entity.id
_entity.type
_entity.pdbx_description
1 polymer ?
#
loop_
_entity_poly.entity_id
_entity_poly.type
_entity_poly.pdbx_seq_one_letter_code
_entity_poly.pdbx_strand_id
1 'polypeptide(L)'
;MTEDYLPLAYLNAWEYCPRRFYFEYVLGEMEDNEHIILGRHLHRNINEEIVVQEGDTRIHQQQWVWSDRLGVSGIIDAVEERAGELIPIEYKKGKMAK
;
A
#
# COMPACT_ATOMS: atom_id res chain seq x y z
N MET A 1 4.12 -8.11 -15.33
CA MET A 1 5.46 -7.93 -14.71
C MET A 1 5.37 -7.90 -13.17
N THR A 2 4.27 -8.35 -12.58
CA THR A 2 3.97 -8.30 -11.13
C THR A 2 3.98 -9.68 -10.46
N GLU A 3 4.24 -10.76 -11.20
CA GLU A 3 4.20 -12.13 -10.66
C GLU A 3 5.40 -12.45 -9.74
N ASP A 4 6.49 -11.69 -9.82
CA ASP A 4 7.74 -11.94 -9.07
C ASP A 4 7.86 -11.16 -7.74
N TYR A 5 6.92 -10.26 -7.43
CA TYR A 5 7.00 -9.43 -6.23
C TYR A 5 5.96 -9.83 -5.18
N LEU A 6 6.41 -9.99 -3.95
CA LEU A 6 5.51 -10.13 -2.80
C LEU A 6 4.76 -8.81 -2.57
N PRO A 7 3.42 -8.80 -2.45
CA PRO A 7 2.70 -7.59 -2.14
C PRO A 7 3.12 -7.04 -0.77
N LEU A 8 3.45 -5.74 -0.72
CA LEU A 8 4.00 -5.04 0.44
C LEU A 8 3.15 -5.25 1.70
N ALA A 9 1.82 -5.29 1.53
CA ALA A 9 0.87 -5.49 2.61
C ALA A 9 1.16 -6.78 3.42
N TYR A 10 1.58 -7.88 2.78
CA TYR A 10 1.79 -9.16 3.47
C TYR A 10 3.06 -9.21 4.34
N LEU A 11 3.93 -8.19 4.27
CA LEU A 11 5.05 -8.09 5.21
C LEU A 11 4.56 -8.02 6.66
N ASN A 12 3.41 -7.39 6.92
CA ASN A 12 2.84 -7.32 8.27
C ASN A 12 2.39 -8.69 8.77
N ALA A 13 1.81 -9.53 7.90
CA ALA A 13 1.33 -10.85 8.24
C ALA A 13 2.50 -11.78 8.54
N TRP A 14 3.58 -11.65 7.75
CA TRP A 14 4.82 -12.38 7.98
C TRP A 14 5.48 -12.00 9.31
N GLU A 15 5.65 -10.69 9.56
CA GLU A 15 6.24 -10.17 10.80
C GLU A 15 5.43 -10.60 12.02
N TYR A 16 4.10 -10.51 11.94
CA TYR A 16 3.22 -10.89 13.03
C TYR A 16 3.26 -12.40 13.32
N CYS A 17 3.07 -13.24 12.29
CA CYS A 17 3.09 -14.69 12.44
C CYS A 17 3.23 -15.40 11.08
N PRO A 18 4.31 -16.18 10.85
CA PRO A 18 4.49 -16.92 9.59
C PRO A 18 3.33 -17.86 9.23
N ARG A 19 2.64 -18.43 10.24
CA ARG A 19 1.44 -19.25 10.02
C ARG A 19 0.28 -18.44 9.45
N ARG A 20 0.11 -17.19 9.91
CA ARG A 20 -0.91 -16.27 9.39
C ARG A 20 -0.60 -15.92 7.93
N PHE A 21 0.65 -15.54 7.63
CA PHE A 21 1.09 -15.31 6.25
C PHE A 21 0.80 -16.51 5.34
N TYR A 22 1.09 -17.73 5.80
CA TYR A 22 0.83 -18.93 5.00
C TYR A 22 -0.65 -19.09 4.66
N PHE A 23 -1.56 -18.87 5.62
CA PHE A 23 -3.00 -18.90 5.34
C PHE A 23 -3.41 -17.77 4.38
N GLU A 24 -3.03 -16.54 4.67
CA GLU A 24 -3.51 -15.37 3.93
C GLU A 24 -2.93 -15.28 2.50
N TYR A 25 -1.60 -15.43 2.35
CA TYR A 25 -0.91 -15.26 1.07
C TYR A 25 -0.79 -16.55 0.25
N VAL A 26 -0.38 -17.65 0.88
CA VAL A 26 -0.10 -18.91 0.16
C VAL A 26 -1.38 -19.68 -0.13
N LEU A 27 -2.27 -19.79 0.84
CA LEU A 27 -3.55 -20.51 0.67
C LEU A 27 -4.70 -19.60 0.23
N GLY A 28 -4.56 -18.27 0.33
CA GLY A 28 -5.61 -17.32 -0.03
C GLY A 28 -6.78 -17.27 0.96
N GLU A 29 -6.58 -17.79 2.16
CA GLU A 29 -7.58 -17.86 3.22
C GLU A 29 -7.64 -16.52 3.96
N MET A 30 -8.56 -15.65 3.52
CA MET A 30 -8.81 -14.36 4.14
C MET A 30 -10.32 -14.09 4.21
N GLU A 31 -10.78 -13.49 5.31
CA GLU A 31 -12.03 -12.73 5.22
C GLU A 31 -11.76 -11.48 4.38
N ASP A 32 -12.59 -11.24 3.36
CA ASP A 32 -12.47 -10.04 2.55
C ASP A 32 -12.71 -8.80 3.41
N ASN A 33 -11.63 -8.09 3.76
CA ASN A 33 -11.72 -6.76 4.34
C ASN A 33 -11.85 -5.72 3.21
N GLU A 34 -12.59 -4.64 3.45
CA GLU A 34 -12.80 -3.54 2.49
C GLU A 34 -11.48 -3.03 1.89
N HIS A 35 -10.40 -3.03 2.67
CA HIS A 35 -9.05 -2.63 2.22
C HIS A 35 -8.44 -3.56 1.17
N ILE A 36 -8.67 -4.88 1.28
CA ILE A 36 -8.14 -5.89 0.34
C ILE A 36 -8.95 -5.87 -0.95
N ILE A 37 -10.27 -5.72 -0.84
CA ILE A 37 -11.16 -5.48 -1.97
C ILE A 37 -10.74 -4.19 -2.68
N LEU A 38 -10.55 -3.10 -1.95
CA LEU A 38 -10.12 -1.81 -2.50
C LEU A 38 -8.76 -1.91 -3.20
N GLY A 39 -7.78 -2.64 -2.63
CA GLY A 39 -6.50 -2.92 -3.28
C GLY A 39 -6.66 -3.68 -4.61
N ARG A 40 -7.47 -4.76 -4.63
CA ARG A 40 -7.78 -5.50 -5.87
C ARG A 40 -8.53 -4.66 -6.92
N HIS A 41 -9.36 -3.71 -6.48
CA HIS A 41 -10.06 -2.78 -7.38
C HIS A 41 -9.18 -1.62 -7.86
N LEU A 42 -8.27 -1.12 -7.02
CA LEU A 42 -7.27 -0.12 -7.38
C LEU A 42 -6.32 -0.63 -8.46
N HIS A 43 -5.89 -1.89 -8.37
CA HIS A 43 -5.12 -2.53 -9.45
C HIS A 43 -5.83 -2.50 -10.82
N ARG A 44 -7.17 -2.43 -10.85
CA ARG A 44 -7.93 -2.34 -12.10
C ARG A 44 -8.09 -0.91 -12.63
N ASN A 45 -7.95 0.11 -11.77
CA ASN A 45 -8.40 1.48 -12.05
C ASN A 45 -7.37 2.60 -11.75
N ILE A 46 -6.11 2.31 -11.43
CA ILE A 46 -5.05 3.32 -11.12
C ILE A 46 -4.66 4.25 -12.31
N ASN A 47 -5.40 4.24 -13.42
CA ASN A 47 -5.08 5.11 -14.55
C ASN A 47 -5.32 6.62 -14.29
N GLU A 48 -5.84 7.01 -13.13
CA GLU A 48 -6.03 8.42 -12.77
C GLU A 48 -5.19 8.76 -11.54
N GLU A 49 -4.03 9.39 -11.78
CA GLU A 49 -3.19 9.94 -10.73
C GLU A 49 -3.92 11.10 -10.04
N ILE A 50 -4.23 10.96 -8.75
CA ILE A 50 -4.83 12.03 -7.95
C ILE A 50 -3.70 12.81 -7.28
N VAL A 51 -3.47 14.03 -7.75
CA VAL A 51 -2.51 14.97 -7.15
C VAL A 51 -3.27 16.11 -6.49
N VAL A 52 -3.03 16.31 -5.19
CA VAL A 52 -3.62 17.40 -4.39
C VAL A 52 -2.53 18.41 -4.05
N GLN A 53 -2.80 19.70 -4.23
CA GLN A 53 -1.90 20.78 -3.82
C GLN A 53 -2.39 21.39 -2.51
N GLU A 54 -1.55 21.37 -1.47
CA GLU A 54 -1.79 22.01 -0.18
C GLU A 54 -0.65 22.97 0.16
N GLY A 55 -0.86 24.26 -0.10
CA GLY A 55 0.20 25.27 0.02
C GLY A 55 1.39 24.95 -0.88
N ASP A 56 2.58 24.78 -0.30
CA ASP A 56 3.80 24.39 -1.01
C ASP A 56 4.00 22.85 -1.10
N THR A 57 3.02 22.07 -0.66
CA THR A 57 3.08 20.60 -0.68
C THR A 57 2.25 20.04 -1.82
N ARG A 58 2.80 19.11 -2.60
CA ARG A 58 2.02 18.23 -3.48
C ARG A 58 1.84 16.87 -2.85
N ILE A 59 0.65 16.32 -2.95
CA ILE A 59 0.30 15.02 -2.40
C ILE A 59 -0.15 14.13 -3.55
N HIS A 60 0.67 13.15 -3.89
CA HIS A 60 0.36 12.12 -4.88
C HIS A 60 -0.31 10.95 -4.15
N GLN A 61 -1.59 10.72 -4.39
CA GLN A 61 -2.32 9.64 -3.72
C GLN A 61 -2.16 8.32 -4.48
N GLN A 62 -2.24 7.20 -3.75
CA GLN A 62 -2.34 5.85 -4.33
C GLN A 62 -1.18 5.48 -5.27
N GLN A 63 0.05 5.77 -4.84
CA GLN A 63 1.25 5.59 -5.66
C GLN A 63 1.78 4.16 -5.60
N TRP A 64 2.25 3.67 -6.75
CA TRP A 64 2.98 2.40 -6.83
C TRP A 64 4.40 2.55 -6.29
N VAL A 65 4.81 1.61 -5.45
CA VAL A 65 6.19 1.49 -4.96
C VAL A 65 6.67 0.06 -5.11
N TRP A 66 7.97 -0.12 -5.32
CA TRP A 66 8.59 -1.43 -5.40
C TRP A 66 10.05 -1.39 -4.94
N SER A 67 10.61 -2.56 -4.64
CA SER A 67 12.02 -2.74 -4.36
C SER A 67 12.52 -4.03 -4.97
N ASP A 68 13.34 -3.94 -6.02
CA ASP A 68 13.91 -5.11 -6.70
C ASP A 68 14.81 -5.92 -5.78
N ARG A 69 15.58 -5.24 -4.93
CA ARG A 69 16.47 -5.88 -3.95
C ARG A 69 15.71 -6.74 -2.95
N LEU A 70 14.50 -6.32 -2.57
CA LEU A 70 13.69 -7.02 -1.58
C LEU A 70 12.60 -7.91 -2.21
N GLY A 71 12.34 -7.77 -3.51
CA GLY A 71 11.27 -8.49 -4.19
C GLY A 71 9.88 -8.13 -3.67
N VAL A 72 9.65 -6.87 -3.27
CA VAL A 72 8.33 -6.41 -2.78
C VAL A 72 7.75 -5.29 -3.64
N SER A 73 6.43 -5.25 -3.80
CA SER A 73 5.73 -4.17 -4.52
C SER A 73 4.34 -3.91 -3.95
N GLY A 74 3.78 -2.72 -4.17
CA GLY A 74 2.43 -2.42 -3.72
C GLY A 74 2.04 -0.97 -3.93
N ILE A 75 0.85 -0.63 -3.46
CA ILE A 75 0.31 0.74 -3.48
C ILE A 75 0.37 1.28 -2.06
N ILE A 76 0.86 2.50 -1.91
CA ILE A 76 0.84 3.25 -0.64
C ILE A 76 -0.21 4.35 -0.69
N ASP A 77 -0.63 4.83 0.48
CA ASP A 77 -1.72 5.80 0.57
C ASP A 77 -1.37 7.13 -0.13
N ALA A 78 -0.19 7.68 0.15
CA ALA A 78 0.28 8.90 -0.50
C ALA A 78 1.81 9.09 -0.47
N VAL A 79 2.29 9.98 -1.33
CA VAL A 79 3.63 10.56 -1.30
C VAL A 79 3.49 12.08 -1.25
N GLU A 80 4.06 12.71 -0.23
CA GLU A 80 4.21 14.16 -0.16
C GLU A 80 5.49 14.58 -0.88
N GLU A 81 5.38 15.53 -1.79
CA GLU A 81 6.50 16.24 -2.40
C GLU A 81 6.61 17.62 -1.74
N ARG A 82 7.72 17.87 -1.02
CA ARG A 82 8.04 19.16 -0.37
C ARG A 82 9.48 19.51 -0.62
N ALA A 83 9.75 20.71 -1.15
CA ALA A 83 11.10 21.19 -1.45
C ALA A 83 11.97 20.19 -2.27
N GLY A 84 11.34 19.37 -3.12
CA GLY A 84 11.99 18.35 -3.93
C GLY A 84 12.24 17.01 -3.24
N GLU A 85 11.85 16.86 -1.96
CA GLU A 85 11.89 15.58 -1.24
C GLU A 85 10.56 14.84 -1.38
N LEU A 86 10.62 13.52 -1.58
CA LEU A 86 9.46 12.62 -1.65
C LEU A 86 9.34 11.81 -0.36
N ILE A 87 8.23 12.00 0.36
CA ILE A 87 8.00 11.42 1.68
C ILE A 87 6.77 10.51 1.61
N PRO A 88 6.91 9.18 1.80
CA PRO A 88 5.76 8.29 1.82
C PRO A 88 4.94 8.47 3.10
N ILE A 89 3.62 8.52 2.96
CA ILE A 89 2.66 8.69 4.05
C ILE A 89 1.70 7.50 4.08
N GLU A 90 1.43 6.99 5.28
CA GLU A 90 0.35 6.02 5.55
C GLU A 90 -0.68 6.67 6.49
N TYR A 91 -1.93 6.77 6.04
CA TYR A 91 -3.00 7.37 6.83
C TYR A 91 -3.67 6.31 7.70
N LYS A 92 -3.49 6.37 9.02
CA LYS A 92 -4.22 5.50 9.95
C LYS A 92 -5.63 6.04 10.18
N LYS A 93 -6.64 5.32 9.70
CA LYS A 93 -8.05 5.59 10.06
C LYS A 93 -8.32 5.01 11.46
N GLY A 94 -8.31 5.87 12.47
CA GLY A 94 -8.74 5.55 13.83
C GLY A 94 -9.26 6.78 14.54
N LYS A 95 -10.26 6.63 15.41
CA LYS A 95 -10.53 7.69 16.40
C LYS A 95 -9.27 7.79 17.26
N MET A 96 -8.71 9.00 17.42
CA MET A 96 -7.79 9.25 18.53
C MET A 96 -8.45 8.72 19.79
N ALA A 97 -7.77 7.82 20.50
CA ALA A 97 -8.22 7.45 21.83
C ALA A 97 -8.39 8.74 22.63
N LYS A 98 -9.60 8.94 23.17
CA LYS A 98 -9.86 10.02 24.12
C LYS A 98 -9.14 9.73 25.43
#